data_AF-A0A2E3D8L7-F1
#
_entry.id   AF-A0A2E3D8L7-F1
#
_cell.length_a   1.000
_cell.length_b   1.000
_cell.length_c   1.000
_cell.angle_alpha   90.00
_cell.angle_beta   90.00
_cell.angle_gamma   90.00
#
_symmetry.space_group_name_H-M   'P 1'
#
loop_
_entity.id
_entity.type
_entity.pdbx_description
1 polymer ?
#
loop_
_entity_poly.entity_id
_entity_poly.type
_entity_poly.pdbx_seq_one_letter_code
_entity_poly.pdbx_strand_id
1 'polypeptide(L)'
;MNLDKPIIEGFERLIASWYLLRQDIALHVRGEFQGSGAEKETENALSDEQMLDDSSGSQTGGQPETLNFDVQRYVQNRMADQVEEELRNAREHLTEREQSNFEQMVYGFVSLVDELLLISVKWHQSDDEHRRLSRRWLDFLLEKRVFGTRNAGVTVFEKISLVTQKKSLTELDKELCAVYLHILWIGFGQSKLSKQIKLGFYRRQLLSCISDWSVDVRRAIFDDQPYLVQFSKDDESKRLAPISRWRRRAIYFLVGYVVVTGVAAFYLYNWLMTSLGLMR
;
A
#
# COMPACT_ATOMS: atom_id res chain seq x y z
N MET A 1 -31.15 20.94 14.27
CA MET A 1 -29.80 21.07 14.86
C MET A 1 -28.88 20.20 14.03
N ASN A 2 -28.00 20.80 13.22
CA ASN A 2 -26.83 20.05 12.75
C ASN A 2 -25.99 19.83 14.00
N LEU A 3 -25.93 18.59 14.48
CA LEU A 3 -24.83 18.20 15.34
C LEU A 3 -23.63 18.14 14.42
N ASP A 4 -22.68 19.06 14.61
CA ASP A 4 -21.37 18.97 13.97
C ASP A 4 -20.80 17.59 14.31
N LYS A 5 -20.35 16.84 13.31
CA LYS A 5 -19.85 15.46 13.47
C LYS A 5 -18.34 15.46 13.29
N PRO A 6 -17.57 15.94 14.28
CA PRO A 6 -16.16 16.28 14.10
C PRO A 6 -15.33 15.07 13.70
N ILE A 7 -15.70 13.87 14.17
CA ILE A 7 -14.93 12.65 13.89
C ILE A 7 -15.15 12.19 12.44
N ILE A 8 -16.39 12.22 11.95
CA ILE A 8 -16.70 11.82 10.58
C ILE A 8 -16.14 12.83 9.59
N GLU A 9 -16.36 14.13 9.83
CA GLU A 9 -15.86 15.18 8.95
C GLU A 9 -14.34 15.19 8.87
N GLY A 10 -13.65 15.02 10.00
CA GLY A 10 -12.19 14.87 10.02
C GLY A 10 -11.72 13.65 9.23
N PHE A 11 -12.42 12.52 9.38
CA PHE A 11 -12.12 11.31 8.61
C PHE A 11 -12.32 11.51 7.10
N GLU A 12 -13.40 12.17 6.69
CA GLU A 12 -13.68 12.47 5.28
C GLU A 12 -12.63 13.39 4.65
N ARG A 13 -12.18 14.43 5.36
CA ARG A 13 -11.08 15.31 4.90
C ARG A 13 -9.77 14.54 4.71
N LEU A 14 -9.43 13.65 5.64
CA LEU A 14 -8.24 12.81 5.56
C LEU A 14 -8.33 11.80 4.41
N ILE A 15 -9.50 11.17 4.22
CA ILE A 15 -9.76 10.25 3.10
C ILE A 15 -9.67 10.97 1.76
N ALA A 16 -10.25 12.17 1.64
CA ALA A 16 -10.14 12.98 0.42
C ALA A 16 -8.68 13.32 0.10
N SER A 17 -7.90 13.72 1.13
CA SER A 17 -6.46 14.01 0.99
C SER A 17 -5.68 12.78 0.54
N TRP A 18 -5.98 11.61 1.10
CA TRP A 18 -5.40 10.34 0.66
C TRP A 18 -5.73 10.01 -0.80
N TYR A 19 -6.96 10.23 -1.26
CA TYR A 19 -7.31 9.98 -2.65
C TYR A 19 -6.52 10.84 -3.64
N LEU A 20 -6.34 12.13 -3.32
CA LEU A 20 -5.51 13.02 -4.13
C LEU A 20 -4.07 12.54 -4.18
N LEU A 21 -3.46 12.25 -3.02
CA LEU A 21 -2.08 11.78 -2.99
C LEU A 21 -1.90 10.43 -3.70
N ARG A 22 -2.88 9.53 -3.60
CA ARG A 22 -2.83 8.24 -4.30
C ARG A 22 -2.79 8.42 -5.82
N GLN A 23 -3.49 9.41 -6.36
CA GLN A 23 -3.43 9.75 -7.78
C GLN A 23 -2.02 10.26 -8.15
N ASP A 24 -1.43 11.12 -7.33
CA ASP A 24 -0.06 11.61 -7.53
C ASP A 24 0.96 10.46 -7.54
N ILE A 25 0.85 9.52 -6.60
CA ILE A 25 1.72 8.32 -6.55
C ILE A 25 1.59 7.52 -7.85
N ALA A 26 0.37 7.32 -8.35
CA ALA A 26 0.13 6.57 -9.57
C ALA A 26 0.79 7.23 -10.80
N LEU A 27 0.76 8.57 -10.89
CA LEU A 27 1.43 9.33 -11.95
C LEU A 27 2.96 9.19 -11.86
N HIS A 28 3.53 9.27 -10.66
CA HIS A 28 4.97 9.09 -10.45
C HIS A 28 5.44 7.68 -10.85
N VAL A 29 4.69 6.64 -10.46
CA VAL A 29 5.01 5.24 -10.78
C VAL A 29 4.95 4.98 -12.30
N ARG A 30 4.04 5.65 -13.00
CA ARG A 30 3.93 5.55 -14.48
C ARG A 30 5.03 6.32 -15.21
N GLY A 31 5.79 7.18 -14.53
CA GLY A 31 6.74 8.10 -15.16
C GLY A 31 6.06 9.24 -15.91
N GLU A 32 4.78 9.50 -15.62
CA GLU A 32 3.96 10.54 -16.26
C GLU A 32 3.99 11.86 -15.47
N PHE A 33 4.66 11.88 -14.31
CA PHE A 33 4.80 13.08 -13.50
C PHE A 33 5.82 14.04 -14.12
N GLN A 34 5.32 15.03 -14.87
CA GLN A 34 6.08 16.24 -15.18
C GLN A 34 6.02 17.14 -13.94
N GLY A 35 7.14 17.29 -13.25
CA GLY A 35 7.23 18.16 -12.08
C GLY A 35 6.66 19.55 -12.38
N SER A 36 5.60 19.92 -11.67
CA SER A 36 5.16 21.31 -11.63
C SER A 36 6.31 22.14 -11.07
N GLY A 37 6.82 23.06 -11.88
CA GLY A 37 7.94 23.94 -11.56
C GLY A 37 7.70 24.69 -10.26
N ALA A 38 8.47 24.35 -9.23
CA ALA A 38 8.59 25.09 -7.99
C ALA A 38 9.93 24.78 -7.34
N GLU A 39 11.03 24.89 -8.10
CA GLU A 39 12.39 24.87 -7.56
C GLU A 39 13.38 25.46 -8.58
N LYS A 40 13.14 26.73 -8.95
CA LYS A 40 14.13 27.61 -9.57
C LYS A 40 13.88 29.05 -9.14
N GLU A 41 13.93 29.30 -7.83
CA GLU A 41 13.89 30.68 -7.32
C GLU A 41 14.51 30.79 -5.93
N THR A 42 15.72 30.27 -5.72
CA THR A 42 16.59 30.67 -4.59
C THR A 42 18.06 30.36 -4.87
N GLU A 43 18.57 30.75 -6.03
CA GLU A 43 20.01 30.89 -6.27
C GLU A 43 20.21 32.12 -7.15
N ASN A 44 20.11 33.31 -6.55
CA ASN A 44 20.72 34.55 -7.05
C ASN A 44 20.46 35.69 -6.06
N ALA A 45 21.18 35.65 -4.93
CA ALA A 45 21.48 36.86 -4.15
C ALA A 45 22.70 36.58 -3.26
N LEU A 46 23.76 37.36 -3.48
CA LEU A 46 25.08 37.39 -2.79
C LEU A 46 26.02 36.22 -3.15
N SER A 47 27.22 36.40 -3.70
CA SER A 47 28.13 37.56 -3.68
C SER A 47 29.09 37.51 -4.88
N ASP A 48 29.39 38.70 -5.42
CA ASP A 48 30.52 38.99 -6.28
C ASP A 48 31.85 38.96 -5.48
N GLU A 49 32.94 38.80 -6.24
CA GLU A 49 34.37 38.97 -5.91
C GLU A 49 35.11 37.86 -5.15
N GLN A 50 35.76 36.94 -5.88
CA GLN A 50 37.21 37.03 -6.15
C GLN A 50 37.70 35.96 -7.14
N MET A 51 38.77 36.32 -7.83
CA MET A 51 39.25 35.85 -9.13
C MET A 51 40.53 34.99 -8.98
N LEU A 52 40.83 34.16 -10.01
CA LEU A 52 42.08 33.41 -10.30
C LEU A 52 42.19 32.03 -9.59
N ASP A 53 42.58 30.91 -10.21
CA ASP A 53 43.27 30.64 -11.47
C ASP A 53 43.07 29.15 -11.87
N ASP A 54 43.25 28.93 -13.17
CA ASP A 54 43.78 27.77 -13.86
C ASP A 54 42.95 26.55 -14.28
N SER A 55 43.21 26.21 -15.54
CA SER A 55 42.50 25.28 -16.42
C SER A 55 43.01 23.85 -16.25
N SER A 56 42.10 22.87 -16.20
CA SER A 56 42.37 21.49 -16.60
C SER A 56 41.06 20.79 -16.91
N GLY A 57 40.86 20.44 -18.19
CA GLY A 57 39.66 19.80 -18.67
C GLY A 57 39.44 18.40 -18.11
N SER A 58 38.17 18.06 -17.91
CA SER A 58 37.66 16.71 -18.10
C SER A 58 36.19 16.81 -18.48
N GLN A 59 35.92 16.70 -19.79
CA GLN A 59 34.60 16.35 -20.30
C GLN A 59 34.31 14.89 -19.93
N THR A 60 33.81 14.66 -18.72
CA THR A 60 33.03 13.46 -18.43
C THR A 60 31.58 13.79 -18.72
N GLY A 61 31.03 13.13 -19.74
CA GLY A 61 29.61 13.20 -20.07
C GLY A 61 28.76 12.93 -18.84
N GLY A 62 28.21 14.00 -18.27
CA GLY A 62 27.20 13.93 -17.24
C GLY A 62 25.94 13.34 -17.87
N GLN A 63 25.74 12.04 -17.68
CA GLN A 63 24.36 11.59 -17.52
C GLN A 63 23.76 12.48 -16.42
N PRO A 64 22.56 13.04 -16.59
CA PRO A 64 21.93 13.75 -15.49
C PRO A 64 21.87 12.75 -14.35
N GLU A 65 22.57 13.03 -13.25
CA GLU A 65 22.30 12.38 -11.98
C GLU A 65 20.84 12.69 -11.69
N THR A 66 19.94 11.81 -12.14
CA THR A 66 18.53 11.94 -11.86
C THR A 66 18.45 11.81 -10.35
N LEU A 67 18.30 12.95 -9.69
CA LEU A 67 18.04 13.05 -8.27
C LEU A 67 17.04 11.95 -7.94
N ASN A 68 17.49 10.91 -7.22
CA ASN A 68 16.71 9.69 -7.05
C ASN A 68 15.55 10.01 -6.11
N PHE A 69 14.46 10.51 -6.69
CA PHE A 69 13.33 11.06 -5.96
C PHE A 69 12.72 9.97 -5.09
N ASP A 70 12.82 10.15 -3.78
CA ASP A 70 12.32 9.20 -2.80
C ASP A 70 10.81 9.40 -2.61
N VAL A 71 10.04 8.84 -3.54
CA VAL A 71 8.56 8.89 -3.53
C VAL A 71 8.00 8.45 -2.18
N GLN A 72 8.59 7.44 -1.54
CA GLN A 72 8.07 6.92 -0.27
C GLN A 72 8.23 7.92 0.86
N ARG A 73 9.39 8.56 0.95
CA ARG A 73 9.62 9.62 1.94
C ARG A 73 8.77 10.85 1.66
N TYR A 74 8.62 11.23 0.40
CA TYR A 74 7.72 12.31 0.00
C TYR A 74 6.28 12.02 0.46
N VAL A 75 5.76 10.83 0.15
CA VAL A 75 4.42 10.39 0.57
C VAL A 75 4.27 10.38 2.09
N GLN A 76 5.26 9.85 2.81
CA GLN A 76 5.23 9.82 4.27
C GLN A 76 5.16 11.23 4.84
N ASN A 77 6.05 12.12 4.43
CA ASN A 77 6.09 13.49 4.93
C ASN A 77 4.78 14.22 4.60
N ARG A 78 4.33 14.15 3.35
CA ARG A 78 3.11 14.84 2.91
C ARG A 78 1.87 14.42 3.69
N MET A 79 1.68 13.11 3.90
CA MET A 79 0.56 12.60 4.71
C MET A 79 0.73 12.89 6.20
N ALA A 80 1.95 12.78 6.73
CA ALA A 80 2.21 13.07 8.13
C ALA A 80 1.91 14.54 8.45
N ASP A 81 2.36 15.47 7.61
CA ASP A 81 2.09 16.91 7.78
C ASP A 81 0.58 17.19 7.79
N GLN A 82 -0.19 16.57 6.88
CA GLN A 82 -1.65 16.71 6.84
C GLN A 82 -2.33 16.14 8.10
N VAL A 83 -1.88 14.98 8.56
CA VAL A 83 -2.42 14.32 9.76
C VAL A 83 -2.08 15.12 11.01
N GLU A 84 -0.85 15.59 11.14
CA GLU A 84 -0.39 16.40 12.27
C GLU A 84 -1.13 17.75 12.32
N GLU A 85 -1.44 18.34 11.16
CA GLU A 85 -2.27 19.54 11.06
C GLU A 85 -3.70 19.30 11.56
N GLU A 86 -4.36 18.22 11.12
CA GLU A 86 -5.70 17.88 11.59
C GLU A 86 -5.71 17.57 13.10
N LEU A 87 -4.68 16.91 13.62
CA LEU A 87 -4.53 16.67 15.06
C LEU A 87 -4.34 17.98 15.85
N ARG A 88 -3.57 18.94 15.31
CA ARG A 88 -3.40 20.26 15.91
C ARG A 88 -4.71 21.04 15.91
N ASN A 89 -5.41 21.09 14.78
CA ASN A 89 -6.69 21.77 14.65
C ASN A 89 -7.74 21.18 15.62
N ALA A 90 -7.77 19.86 15.76
CA ALA A 90 -8.63 19.17 16.72
C ALA A 90 -8.30 19.56 18.18
N ARG A 91 -7.02 19.69 18.55
CA ARG A 91 -6.60 20.10 19.90
C ARG A 91 -7.04 21.52 20.26
N GLU A 92 -7.14 22.40 19.28
CA GLU A 92 -7.54 23.80 19.50
C GLU A 92 -9.05 23.96 19.66
N HIS A 93 -9.86 23.08 19.04
CA HIS A 93 -11.30 23.27 18.92
C HIS A 93 -12.15 22.22 19.67
N LEU A 94 -11.57 21.07 20.02
CA LEU A 94 -12.29 19.97 20.65
C LEU A 94 -12.01 19.86 22.15
N THR A 95 -12.98 19.34 22.89
CA THR A 95 -12.78 18.96 24.30
C THR A 95 -11.84 17.75 24.43
N GLU A 96 -11.27 17.53 25.60
CA GLU A 96 -10.35 16.40 25.85
C GLU A 96 -10.95 15.03 25.48
N ARG A 97 -12.25 14.84 25.74
CA ARG A 97 -12.97 13.60 25.39
C ARG A 97 -13.12 13.44 23.88
N GLU A 98 -13.49 14.51 23.18
CA GLU A 98 -13.61 14.54 21.72
C GLU A 98 -12.24 14.33 21.06
N GLN A 99 -11.21 14.98 21.58
CA GLN A 99 -9.83 14.81 21.14
C GLN A 99 -9.39 13.36 21.24
N SER A 100 -9.70 12.66 22.34
CA SER A 100 -9.33 11.24 22.50
C SER A 100 -10.00 10.34 21.44
N ASN A 101 -11.26 10.59 21.10
CA ASN A 101 -11.94 9.85 20.04
C ASN A 101 -11.45 10.25 18.65
N PHE A 102 -11.10 11.53 18.44
CA PHE A 102 -10.51 12.02 17.21
C PHE A 102 -9.12 11.41 16.96
N GLU A 103 -8.25 11.38 17.96
CA GLU A 103 -6.94 10.70 17.89
C GLU A 103 -7.09 9.20 17.58
N GLN A 104 -8.13 8.55 18.12
CA GLN A 104 -8.46 7.16 17.79
C GLN A 104 -8.94 6.96 16.35
N MET A 105 -9.68 7.91 15.80
CA MET A 105 -10.04 7.95 14.37
C MET A 105 -8.79 8.11 13.52
N VAL A 106 -7.93 9.09 13.84
CA VAL A 106 -6.70 9.37 13.09
C VAL A 106 -5.76 8.16 13.12
N TYR A 107 -5.62 7.50 14.26
CA TYR A 107 -4.86 6.26 14.37
C TYR A 107 -5.40 5.18 13.43
N GLY A 108 -6.72 5.01 13.37
CA GLY A 108 -7.38 4.08 12.46
C GLY A 108 -7.16 4.43 10.98
N PHE A 109 -7.24 5.70 10.64
CA PHE A 109 -6.98 6.21 9.28
C PHE A 109 -5.53 5.97 8.85
N VAL A 110 -4.56 6.36 9.69
CA VAL A 110 -3.13 6.16 9.43
C VAL A 110 -2.82 4.67 9.24
N SER A 111 -3.39 3.82 10.10
CA SER A 111 -3.28 2.36 10.01
C SER A 111 -3.83 1.81 8.69
N LEU A 112 -4.97 2.33 8.23
CA LEU A 112 -5.57 1.97 6.95
C LEU A 112 -4.65 2.34 5.79
N VAL A 113 -4.13 3.58 5.77
CA VAL A 113 -3.26 4.06 4.70
C VAL A 113 -1.98 3.23 4.63
N ASP A 114 -1.36 2.91 5.76
CA ASP A 114 -0.19 2.04 5.81
C ASP A 114 -0.48 0.65 5.23
N GLU A 115 -1.61 0.02 5.57
CA GLU A 115 -1.99 -1.27 5.02
C GLU A 115 -2.29 -1.18 3.50
N LEU A 116 -2.93 -0.11 3.04
CA LEU A 116 -3.18 0.12 1.62
C LEU A 116 -1.88 0.34 0.83
N LEU A 117 -0.92 1.07 1.38
CA LEU A 117 0.39 1.31 0.76
C LEU A 117 1.24 0.03 0.67
N LEU A 118 1.08 -0.88 1.64
CA LEU A 118 1.74 -2.18 1.63
C LEU A 118 1.10 -3.17 0.64
N ILE A 119 -0.22 -3.16 0.49
CA ILE A 119 -0.98 -4.18 -0.27
C ILE A 119 -1.29 -3.73 -1.69
N SER A 120 -1.77 -2.50 -1.86
CA SER A 120 -2.45 -2.06 -3.09
C SER A 120 -1.58 -1.19 -4.00
N VAL A 121 -0.54 -0.55 -3.46
CA VAL A 121 0.29 0.37 -4.23
C VAL A 121 1.44 -0.37 -4.90
N LYS A 122 1.42 -0.39 -6.23
CA LYS A 122 2.54 -0.89 -7.04
C LYS A 122 3.62 0.19 -7.10
N TRP A 123 4.58 0.15 -6.18
CA TRP A 123 5.69 1.12 -6.10
C TRP A 123 6.60 1.19 -7.33
N HIS A 124 6.62 0.17 -8.19
CA HIS A 124 7.45 0.15 -9.39
C HIS A 124 6.87 -0.83 -10.42
N GLN A 125 7.13 -0.63 -11.71
CA GLN A 125 6.59 -1.50 -12.78
C GLN A 125 7.14 -2.94 -12.70
N SER A 126 8.43 -3.08 -12.39
CA SER A 126 9.11 -4.37 -12.16
C SER A 126 8.76 -4.97 -10.79
N ASP A 127 8.42 -6.27 -10.78
CA ASP A 127 8.03 -7.02 -9.58
C ASP A 127 9.14 -7.11 -8.52
N ASP A 128 10.41 -7.12 -8.94
CA ASP A 128 11.55 -7.22 -8.01
C ASP A 128 11.78 -5.91 -7.26
N GLU A 129 11.79 -4.79 -7.99
CA GLU A 129 11.89 -3.46 -7.40
C GLU A 129 10.64 -3.10 -6.59
N HIS A 130 9.45 -3.48 -7.04
CA HIS A 130 8.22 -3.31 -6.26
C HIS A 130 8.32 -4.02 -4.89
N ARG A 131 8.82 -5.26 -4.84
CA ARG A 131 9.00 -5.98 -3.57
C ARG A 131 10.03 -5.31 -2.66
N ARG A 132 11.12 -4.77 -3.23
CA ARG A 132 12.14 -4.04 -2.48
C ARG A 132 11.57 -2.75 -1.88
N LEU A 133 10.91 -1.93 -2.69
CA LEU A 133 10.30 -0.68 -2.26
C LEU A 133 9.13 -0.91 -1.29
N SER A 134 8.26 -1.89 -1.55
CA SER A 134 7.19 -2.27 -0.61
C SER A 134 7.74 -2.64 0.77
N ARG A 135 8.86 -3.38 0.84
CA ARG A 135 9.54 -3.66 2.13
C ARG A 135 10.12 -2.42 2.78
N ARG A 136 10.69 -1.51 1.99
CA ARG A 136 11.21 -0.23 2.48
C ARG A 136 10.11 0.62 3.12
N TRP A 137 8.85 0.51 2.70
CA TRP A 137 7.73 1.19 3.37
C TRP A 137 7.62 0.86 4.86
N LEU A 138 8.06 -0.32 5.31
CA LEU A 138 8.08 -0.69 6.74
C LEU A 138 8.98 0.21 7.61
N ASP A 139 9.92 0.91 6.98
CA ASP A 139 10.75 1.93 7.65
C ASP A 139 10.08 3.31 7.66
N PHE A 140 9.14 3.54 6.74
CA PHE A 140 8.41 4.78 6.51
C PHE A 140 6.92 4.71 6.89
N LEU A 141 6.53 3.78 7.76
CA LEU A 141 5.15 3.67 8.24
C LEU A 141 4.67 5.00 8.83
N LEU A 142 3.47 5.42 8.45
CA LEU A 142 2.82 6.61 9.00
C LEU A 142 2.50 6.42 10.48
N GLU A 143 2.06 5.23 10.90
CA GLU A 143 1.80 4.95 12.33
C GLU A 143 3.04 5.14 13.20
N LYS A 144 4.21 4.81 12.65
CA LYS A 144 5.48 4.97 13.34
C LYS A 144 5.87 6.44 13.43
N ARG A 145 5.61 7.21 12.37
CA ARG A 145 5.93 8.64 12.33
C ARG A 145 5.04 9.44 13.28
N VAL A 146 3.74 9.24 13.21
CA VAL A 146 2.74 10.04 13.94
C VAL A 146 2.56 9.55 15.38
N PHE A 147 2.51 8.23 15.61
CA PHE A 147 2.18 7.66 16.92
C PHE A 147 3.33 6.88 17.56
N GLY A 148 4.47 6.71 16.87
CA GLY A 148 5.60 5.95 17.41
C GLY A 148 5.35 4.44 17.49
N THR A 149 4.29 3.92 16.86
CA THR A 149 3.92 2.49 16.95
C THR A 149 4.18 1.72 15.65
N ARG A 150 4.14 0.38 15.73
CA ARG A 150 4.27 -0.55 14.59
C ARG A 150 3.29 -1.73 14.70
N ASN A 151 2.19 -1.54 15.43
CA ASN A 151 1.28 -2.61 15.87
C ASN A 151 -0.19 -2.32 15.54
N ALA A 152 -0.45 -1.39 14.60
CA ALA A 152 -1.78 -1.06 14.08
C ALA A 152 -2.65 -2.29 13.79
N GLY A 153 -2.07 -3.32 13.17
CA GLY A 153 -2.77 -4.55 12.79
C GLY A 153 -3.38 -5.37 13.95
N VAL A 154 -3.04 -5.06 15.20
CA VAL A 154 -3.64 -5.61 16.42
C VAL A 154 -4.40 -4.51 17.17
N THR A 155 -3.75 -3.36 17.38
CA THR A 155 -4.27 -2.27 18.21
C THR A 155 -5.57 -1.66 17.68
N VAL A 156 -5.76 -1.59 16.35
CA VAL A 156 -7.05 -1.13 15.80
C VAL A 156 -8.20 -2.06 16.21
N PHE A 157 -8.01 -3.38 16.19
CA PHE A 157 -9.04 -4.34 16.62
C PHE A 157 -9.29 -4.32 18.13
N GLU A 158 -8.25 -4.06 18.92
CA GLU A 158 -8.40 -3.83 20.37
C GLU A 158 -9.22 -2.57 20.63
N LYS A 159 -8.92 -1.45 19.95
CA LYS A 159 -9.70 -0.20 20.04
C LYS A 159 -11.16 -0.40 19.62
N ILE A 160 -11.40 -1.12 18.53
CA ILE A 160 -12.76 -1.54 18.11
C ILE A 160 -13.46 -2.33 19.22
N SER A 161 -12.76 -3.28 19.84
CA SER A 161 -13.33 -4.09 20.93
C SER A 161 -13.66 -3.24 22.15
N LEU A 162 -12.79 -2.29 22.50
CA LEU A 162 -12.97 -1.39 23.64
C LEU A 162 -14.17 -0.47 23.45
N VAL A 163 -14.36 0.11 22.25
CA VAL A 163 -15.51 1.00 22.00
C VAL A 163 -16.82 0.23 21.96
N THR A 164 -16.87 -0.95 21.34
CA THR A 164 -18.11 -1.74 21.22
C THR A 164 -18.56 -2.41 22.53
N GLN A 165 -17.65 -2.59 23.49
CA GLN A 165 -17.95 -3.16 24.81
C GLN A 165 -18.41 -2.13 25.85
N LYS A 166 -18.43 -0.84 25.52
CA LYS A 166 -18.93 0.20 26.43
C LYS A 166 -20.42 -0.04 26.73
N LYS A 167 -20.78 0.03 28.02
CA LYS A 167 -22.18 -0.16 28.48
C LYS A 167 -23.12 0.90 27.93
N SER A 168 -22.63 2.14 27.78
CA SER A 168 -23.34 3.25 27.18
C SER A 168 -22.45 3.92 26.13
N LEU A 169 -22.98 4.06 24.92
CA LEU A 169 -22.30 4.72 23.81
C LEU A 169 -22.76 6.17 23.73
N THR A 170 -21.81 7.09 23.77
CA THR A 170 -22.07 8.50 23.43
C THR A 170 -22.17 8.67 21.91
N GLU A 171 -22.72 9.78 21.42
CA GLU A 171 -22.79 10.02 19.96
C GLU A 171 -21.40 10.03 19.31
N LEU A 172 -20.38 10.57 19.99
CA LEU A 172 -18.99 10.51 19.54
C LEU A 172 -18.45 9.07 19.45
N ASP A 173 -18.86 8.19 20.36
CA ASP A 173 -18.49 6.77 20.29
C ASP A 173 -19.15 6.10 19.08
N LYS A 174 -20.39 6.49 18.75
CA LYS A 174 -21.10 5.99 17.56
C LYS A 174 -20.45 6.50 16.27
N GLU A 175 -20.01 7.76 16.22
CA GLU A 175 -19.22 8.29 15.11
C GLU A 175 -17.92 7.51 14.92
N LEU A 176 -17.18 7.27 16.01
CA LEU A 176 -15.95 6.47 15.95
C LEU A 176 -16.23 5.04 15.48
N CYS A 177 -17.33 4.42 15.92
CA CYS A 177 -17.77 3.12 15.42
C CYS A 177 -18.08 3.15 13.91
N ALA A 178 -18.73 4.20 13.41
CA ALA A 178 -19.01 4.37 11.99
C ALA A 178 -17.71 4.49 11.17
N VAL A 179 -16.75 5.27 11.66
CA VAL A 179 -15.41 5.38 11.06
C VAL A 179 -14.69 4.04 11.03
N TYR A 180 -14.66 3.29 12.15
CA TYR A 180 -14.03 1.98 12.17
C TYR A 180 -14.71 1.00 11.22
N LEU A 181 -16.04 1.05 11.11
CA LEU A 181 -16.77 0.23 10.16
C LEU A 181 -16.34 0.58 8.72
N HIS A 182 -16.22 1.86 8.42
CA HIS A 182 -15.75 2.35 7.12
C HIS A 182 -14.31 1.89 6.82
N ILE A 183 -13.39 1.99 7.78
CA ILE A 183 -12.01 1.48 7.68
C ILE A 183 -11.99 -0.03 7.36
N LEU A 184 -12.81 -0.83 8.06
CA LEU A 184 -12.93 -2.27 7.80
C LEU A 184 -13.55 -2.58 6.44
N TRP A 185 -14.39 -1.70 5.92
CA TRP A 185 -14.99 -1.84 4.59
C TRP A 185 -14.01 -1.50 3.47
N ILE A 186 -13.22 -0.43 3.61
CA ILE A 186 -12.19 -0.06 2.61
C ILE A 186 -11.20 -1.20 2.38
N GLY A 187 -10.82 -1.95 3.43
CA GLY A 187 -9.91 -3.09 3.25
C GLY A 187 -9.02 -3.46 4.42
N PHE A 188 -9.08 -2.73 5.53
CA PHE A 188 -8.19 -2.98 6.66
C PHE A 188 -8.35 -4.41 7.21
N GLY A 189 -7.23 -5.11 7.40
CA GLY A 189 -7.14 -6.46 7.93
C GLY A 189 -7.53 -7.60 6.98
N GLN A 190 -7.88 -7.33 5.71
CA GLN A 190 -8.34 -8.36 4.76
C GLN A 190 -7.22 -9.27 4.22
N SER A 191 -5.96 -8.92 4.42
CA SER A 191 -4.77 -9.63 3.88
C SER A 191 -4.61 -11.09 4.30
N LYS A 192 -5.28 -11.55 5.37
CA LYS A 192 -5.19 -12.94 5.86
C LYS A 192 -6.57 -13.60 5.87
N LEU A 193 -6.70 -14.74 5.18
CA LEU A 193 -7.95 -15.52 5.10
C LEU A 193 -8.51 -15.88 6.49
N SER A 194 -7.64 -16.24 7.44
CA SER A 194 -8.02 -16.56 8.84
C SER A 194 -8.60 -15.36 9.60
N LYS A 195 -8.39 -14.13 9.13
CA LYS A 195 -8.98 -12.91 9.70
C LYS A 195 -10.38 -12.62 9.16
N GLN A 196 -10.83 -13.23 8.07
CA GLN A 196 -12.13 -12.89 7.45
C GLN A 196 -13.33 -13.22 8.35
N ILE A 197 -13.29 -14.35 9.06
CA ILE A 197 -14.34 -14.71 10.03
C ILE A 197 -14.38 -13.69 11.18
N LYS A 198 -13.20 -13.29 11.69
CA LYS A 198 -13.08 -12.27 12.74
C LYS A 198 -13.54 -10.89 12.27
N LEU A 199 -13.26 -10.51 11.03
CA LEU A 199 -13.74 -9.27 10.40
C LEU A 199 -15.27 -9.22 10.37
N GLY A 200 -15.93 -10.32 10.01
CA GLY A 200 -17.39 -10.42 10.03
C GLY A 200 -17.98 -10.20 11.43
N PHE A 201 -17.30 -10.68 12.48
CA PHE A 201 -17.68 -10.43 13.87
C PHE A 201 -17.58 -8.93 14.23
N TYR A 202 -16.44 -8.29 13.96
CA TYR A 202 -16.26 -6.86 14.25
C TYR A 202 -17.22 -5.96 13.49
N ARG A 203 -17.46 -6.24 12.20
CA ARG A 203 -18.43 -5.49 11.38
C ARG A 203 -19.84 -5.55 11.98
N ARG A 204 -20.29 -6.74 12.42
CA ARG A 204 -21.61 -6.89 13.06
C ARG A 204 -21.68 -6.14 14.39
N GLN A 205 -20.62 -6.19 15.21
CA GLN A 205 -20.57 -5.42 16.46
C GLN A 205 -20.68 -3.91 16.19
N LEU A 206 -19.86 -3.38 15.28
CA LEU A 206 -19.88 -1.97 14.92
C LEU A 206 -21.23 -1.54 14.34
N LEU A 207 -21.85 -2.36 13.49
CA LEU A 207 -23.20 -2.12 12.97
C LEU A 207 -24.26 -2.06 14.08
N SER A 208 -24.16 -2.91 15.10
CA SER A 208 -25.08 -2.87 16.24
C SER A 208 -24.94 -1.60 17.08
N CYS A 209 -23.76 -0.97 17.11
CA CYS A 209 -23.54 0.30 17.81
C CYS A 209 -24.21 1.50 17.12
N ILE A 210 -24.47 1.39 15.81
CA ILE A 210 -25.05 2.45 14.97
C ILE A 210 -26.43 2.07 14.42
N SER A 211 -27.12 1.12 15.07
CA SER A 211 -28.43 0.62 14.62
C SER A 211 -29.48 1.72 14.50
N ASP A 212 -29.39 2.71 15.38
CA ASP A 212 -30.42 3.73 15.60
C ASP A 212 -30.26 4.94 14.67
N TRP A 213 -29.17 5.00 13.90
CA TRP A 213 -28.96 6.07 12.93
C TRP A 213 -29.95 5.95 11.76
N SER A 214 -30.47 7.08 11.26
CA SER A 214 -31.39 7.05 10.12
C SER A 214 -30.73 6.38 8.91
N VAL A 215 -31.54 5.75 8.07
CA VAL A 215 -31.07 5.09 6.84
C VAL A 215 -30.33 6.10 5.95
N ASP A 216 -30.75 7.37 5.95
CA ASP A 216 -30.15 8.44 5.15
C ASP A 216 -28.73 8.80 5.62
N VAL A 217 -28.49 8.85 6.94
CA VAL A 217 -27.14 9.08 7.49
C VAL A 217 -26.23 7.88 7.19
N ARG A 218 -26.78 6.67 7.25
CA ARG A 218 -26.04 5.46 6.86
C ARG A 218 -25.71 5.48 5.37
N ARG A 219 -26.68 5.78 4.51
CA ARG A 219 -26.48 5.87 3.06
C ARG A 219 -25.43 6.89 2.67
N ALA A 220 -25.42 8.10 3.23
CA ALA A 220 -24.38 9.08 2.90
C ALA A 220 -22.95 8.57 3.19
N ILE A 221 -22.77 7.78 4.25
CA ILE A 221 -21.48 7.20 4.64
C ILE A 221 -21.14 5.94 3.79
N PHE A 222 -22.15 5.31 3.18
CA PHE A 222 -22.07 3.93 2.69
C PHE A 222 -22.55 3.68 1.24
N ASP A 223 -23.24 4.61 0.58
CA ASP A 223 -23.76 4.47 -0.79
C ASP A 223 -22.68 4.76 -1.84
N ASP A 224 -21.72 5.63 -1.53
CA ASP A 224 -20.48 5.77 -2.29
C ASP A 224 -19.49 4.69 -1.86
N GLN A 225 -19.82 3.42 -2.11
CA GLN A 225 -18.89 2.30 -1.95
C GLN A 225 -18.32 1.89 -3.32
N PRO A 226 -17.17 2.45 -3.77
CA PRO A 226 -16.48 1.94 -4.95
C PRO A 226 -15.79 0.59 -4.68
N TYR A 227 -15.71 0.12 -3.43
CA TYR A 227 -14.78 -0.95 -3.03
C TYR A 227 -15.45 -2.28 -2.63
N LEU A 228 -16.60 -2.57 -3.26
CA LEU A 228 -16.85 -3.92 -3.76
C LEU A 228 -16.05 -4.21 -5.04
N VAL A 229 -15.05 -3.39 -5.36
CA VAL A 229 -13.75 -3.93 -5.78
C VAL A 229 -13.29 -4.88 -4.66
N GLN A 230 -13.86 -6.10 -4.65
CA GLN A 230 -13.03 -7.30 -4.61
C GLN A 230 -11.76 -6.87 -5.31
N PHE A 231 -10.63 -6.77 -4.61
CA PHE A 231 -9.33 -6.51 -5.23
C PHE A 231 -9.34 -7.27 -6.54
N SER A 232 -9.63 -6.55 -7.62
CA SER A 232 -10.09 -7.22 -8.79
C SER A 232 -8.79 -7.81 -9.25
N LYS A 233 -8.76 -9.13 -9.14
CA LYS A 233 -7.79 -10.01 -9.75
C LYS A 233 -7.88 -9.89 -11.29
N ASP A 234 -8.29 -8.74 -11.80
CA ASP A 234 -8.55 -8.41 -13.18
C ASP A 234 -7.41 -7.58 -13.79
N ASP A 235 -6.31 -7.39 -13.05
CA ASP A 235 -4.98 -7.16 -13.64
C ASP A 235 -3.92 -8.15 -13.14
N GLU A 236 -4.32 -9.20 -12.40
CA GLU A 236 -3.58 -10.46 -12.54
C GLU A 236 -4.03 -11.07 -13.87
N SER A 237 -3.37 -10.62 -14.95
CA SER A 237 -3.03 -11.47 -16.08
C SER A 237 -2.93 -12.90 -15.56
N LYS A 238 -3.95 -13.73 -15.86
CA LYS A 238 -4.11 -15.13 -15.41
C LYS A 238 -2.77 -15.68 -14.99
N ARG A 239 -2.46 -15.61 -13.70
CA ARG A 239 -1.22 -16.12 -13.13
C ARG A 239 -1.37 -17.63 -13.20
N LEU A 240 -1.06 -18.17 -14.38
CA LEU A 240 -0.69 -19.56 -14.54
C LEU A 240 0.33 -19.81 -13.43
N ALA A 241 -0.02 -20.71 -12.51
CA ALA A 241 0.83 -21.11 -11.38
C ALA A 241 2.29 -21.18 -11.86
N PRO A 242 3.27 -20.65 -11.12
CA PRO A 242 4.62 -20.33 -11.60
C PRO A 242 5.27 -21.50 -12.36
N ILE A 243 4.96 -21.59 -13.65
CA ILE A 243 5.23 -22.77 -14.48
C ILE A 243 6.68 -22.75 -14.95
N SER A 244 7.37 -21.62 -14.80
CA SER A 244 8.77 -21.45 -15.20
C SER A 244 9.69 -22.49 -14.54
N ARG A 245 9.41 -22.90 -13.29
CA ARG A 245 10.16 -23.95 -12.59
C ARG A 245 9.81 -25.36 -13.10
N TRP A 246 8.53 -25.63 -13.39
CA TRP A 246 8.08 -26.91 -13.93
C TRP A 246 8.46 -27.10 -15.40
N ARG A 247 8.45 -26.03 -16.20
CA ARG A 247 8.91 -26.00 -17.59
C ARG A 247 10.38 -26.40 -17.68
N ARG A 248 11.22 -25.89 -16.77
CA ARG A 248 12.64 -26.25 -16.73
C ARG A 248 12.83 -27.73 -16.40
N ARG A 249 12.05 -28.29 -15.46
CA ARG A 249 12.03 -29.73 -15.16
C ARG A 249 11.53 -30.59 -16.32
N ALA A 250 10.47 -30.15 -17.02
CA ALA A 250 9.93 -30.85 -18.18
C ALA A 250 10.93 -30.87 -19.35
N ILE A 251 11.66 -29.79 -19.58
CA ILE A 251 12.73 -29.74 -20.58
C ILE A 251 13.85 -30.71 -20.21
N TYR A 252 14.31 -30.74 -18.95
CA TYR A 252 15.33 -31.71 -18.54
C TYR A 252 14.87 -33.16 -18.69
N PHE A 253 13.59 -33.45 -18.40
CA PHE A 253 13.03 -34.77 -18.61
C PHE A 253 12.98 -35.14 -20.10
N LEU A 254 12.56 -34.21 -20.97
CA LEU A 254 12.52 -34.41 -22.42
C LEU A 254 13.92 -34.67 -22.99
N VAL A 255 14.90 -33.86 -22.61
CA VAL A 255 16.30 -34.03 -23.02
C VAL A 255 16.84 -35.37 -22.54
N GLY A 256 16.59 -35.74 -21.27
CA GLY A 256 16.98 -37.03 -20.73
C GLY A 256 16.35 -38.20 -21.50
N TYR A 257 15.06 -38.11 -21.84
CA TYR A 257 14.36 -39.13 -22.62
C TYR A 257 14.97 -39.31 -24.02
N VAL A 258 15.25 -38.22 -24.74
CA VAL A 258 15.87 -38.27 -26.08
C VAL A 258 17.27 -38.88 -26.02
N VAL A 259 18.07 -38.55 -25.01
CA VAL A 259 19.42 -39.12 -24.82
C VAL A 259 19.34 -40.62 -24.55
N VAL A 260 18.49 -41.06 -23.62
CA VAL A 260 18.36 -42.48 -23.27
C VAL A 260 17.85 -43.29 -24.46
N THR A 261 16.84 -42.80 -25.16
CA THR A 261 16.29 -43.47 -26.35
C THR A 261 17.30 -43.52 -27.50
N GLY A 262 18.04 -42.42 -27.75
CA GLY A 262 19.10 -42.39 -28.74
C GLY A 262 20.23 -43.36 -28.45
N VAL A 263 20.68 -43.44 -27.20
CA VAL A 263 21.71 -44.40 -26.75
C VAL A 263 21.21 -45.83 -26.89
N ALA A 264 19.98 -46.13 -26.44
CA ALA A 264 19.39 -47.46 -26.56
C ALA A 264 19.25 -47.89 -28.03
N ALA A 265 18.79 -47.00 -28.90
CA ALA A 265 18.68 -47.25 -30.34
C ALA A 265 20.06 -47.48 -30.97
N PHE A 266 21.07 -46.70 -30.58
CA PHE A 266 22.44 -46.88 -31.06
C PHE A 266 23.02 -48.24 -30.64
N TYR A 267 22.85 -48.64 -29.37
CA TYR A 267 23.29 -49.96 -28.92
C TYR A 267 22.53 -51.09 -29.62
N LEU A 268 21.21 -50.96 -29.77
CA LEU A 268 20.39 -51.95 -30.48
C LEU A 268 20.81 -52.05 -31.95
N TYR A 269 21.06 -50.92 -32.61
CA TYR A 269 21.54 -50.87 -33.99
C TYR A 269 22.91 -51.52 -34.14
N ASN A 270 23.88 -51.17 -33.28
CA ASN A 270 25.20 -51.79 -33.31
C ASN A 270 25.12 -53.29 -33.02
N TRP A 271 24.32 -53.71 -32.05
CA TRP A 271 24.11 -55.13 -31.74
C TRP A 271 23.48 -55.87 -32.91
N LEU A 272 22.48 -55.29 -33.58
CA LEU A 272 21.84 -55.86 -34.77
C LEU A 272 22.83 -55.95 -35.95
N MET A 273 23.62 -54.90 -36.19
CA MET A 273 24.62 -54.88 -37.26
C MET A 273 25.74 -55.90 -37.03
N THR A 274 26.13 -56.10 -35.76
CA THR A 274 27.13 -57.11 -35.39
C THR A 274 26.55 -58.53 -35.51
N SER A 275 25.31 -58.74 -35.10
CA SER A 275 24.66 -60.07 -35.17
C SER A 275 24.31 -60.50 -36.60
N LEU A 276 24.02 -59.55 -37.49
CA LEU A 276 23.80 -59.79 -38.93
C LEU A 276 25.10 -59.93 -39.73
N GLY A 277 26.27 -59.73 -39.12
CA GLY A 277 27.57 -59.88 -39.77
C GLY A 277 27.87 -58.82 -40.85
N LEU A 278 27.16 -57.69 -40.83
CA LEU A 278 27.29 -56.59 -41.79
C LEU A 278 28.46 -55.65 -41.46
N MET A 279 28.94 -55.64 -40.22
CA MET A 279 30.21 -55.00 -39.86
C MET A 279 31.29 -56.08 -39.75
N ARG A 280 32.00 -56.30 -40.84
CA ARG A 280 33.28 -57.01 -40.87
C ARG A 280 34.34 -56.09 -41.46
#